data_AF-A0A7V2E083-F1
#
_entry.id   AF-A0A7V2E083-F1
#
_cell.length_a   1.000
_cell.length_b   1.000
_cell.length_c   1.000
_cell.angle_alpha   90.00
_cell.angle_beta   90.00
_cell.angle_gamma   90.00
#
_symmetry.space_group_name_H-M   'P 1'
#
loop_
_entity.id
_entity.type
_entity.pdbx_description
1 polymer ?
#
loop_
_entity_poly.entity_id
_entity_poly.type
_entity_poly.pdbx_seq_one_letter_code
_entity_poly.pdbx_strand_id
1 'polypeptide(L)'
;MAPLRDMLARGIPVCLGTDGGCTNSRRSVFEEMRMAALLAKARDADAEAVTAEQVLLAGTARGGEVLGLPVGRIAAGYLADLVVLDLEALSLQPAGTAEKQVVYAMQPEAIRRVLVGGEPIVEDGRPVRVDEDAIRAEVARVTAGWAPPPR
;
A
#
# COMPACT_ATOMS: atom_id res chain seq x y z
N MET A 1 -10.86 -15.17 -4.77
CA MET A 1 -9.70 -14.72 -3.95
C MET A 1 -8.64 -15.80 -3.97
N ALA A 2 -7.36 -15.43 -4.11
CA ALA A 2 -6.22 -16.34 -4.01
C ALA A 2 -6.17 -17.07 -2.65
N PRO A 3 -5.66 -18.31 -2.59
CA PRO A 3 -5.55 -19.08 -1.36
C PRO A 3 -4.38 -18.61 -0.48
N LEU A 4 -4.48 -17.38 0.04
CA LEU A 4 -3.36 -16.67 0.68
C LEU A 4 -2.75 -17.46 1.86
N ARG A 5 -3.59 -17.98 2.76
CA ARG A 5 -3.13 -18.80 3.90
C ARG A 5 -2.32 -20.00 3.44
N ASP A 6 -2.80 -20.74 2.45
CA ASP A 6 -2.15 -21.95 1.94
C ASP A 6 -0.81 -21.63 1.27
N MET A 7 -0.75 -20.51 0.54
CA MET A 7 0.48 -20.04 -0.09
C MET A 7 1.54 -19.70 0.96
N LEU A 8 1.16 -18.92 1.98
CA LEU A 8 2.06 -18.54 3.07
C LEU A 8 2.51 -19.76 3.89
N ALA A 9 1.61 -20.69 4.20
CA ALA A 9 1.92 -21.93 4.92
C ALA A 9 2.91 -22.83 4.17
N ARG A 10 2.93 -22.74 2.83
CA ARG A 10 3.89 -23.46 1.96
C ARG A 10 5.19 -22.70 1.73
N GLY A 11 5.36 -21.53 2.34
CA GLY A 11 6.55 -20.69 2.14
C GLY A 11 6.65 -20.05 0.75
N ILE A 12 5.53 -19.98 0.00
CA ILE A 12 5.50 -19.30 -1.30
C ILE A 12 5.63 -17.79 -1.05
N PRO A 13 6.60 -17.09 -1.68
CA PRO A 13 6.67 -15.64 -1.60
C PRO A 13 5.40 -14.99 -2.17
N VAL A 14 4.77 -14.12 -1.39
CA VAL A 14 3.58 -13.37 -1.80
C VAL A 14 3.87 -11.88 -1.69
N CYS A 15 3.58 -11.13 -2.74
CA CYS A 15 3.56 -9.67 -2.73
C CYS A 15 2.19 -9.13 -3.16
N LEU A 16 1.94 -7.84 -2.87
CA LEU A 16 0.68 -7.17 -3.20
C LEU A 16 0.84 -6.22 -4.40
N GLY A 17 -0.22 -6.08 -5.19
CA GLY A 17 -0.30 -5.15 -6.30
C GLY A 17 -1.72 -4.66 -6.50
N THR A 18 -1.89 -3.40 -6.86
CA THR A 18 -3.21 -2.75 -6.99
C THR A 18 -3.94 -3.10 -8.29
N ASP A 19 -3.25 -3.73 -9.25
CA ASP A 19 -3.71 -3.82 -10.65
C ASP A 19 -3.90 -2.41 -11.28
N GLY A 20 -4.51 -2.35 -12.47
CA GLY A 20 -4.73 -1.14 -13.24
C GLY A 20 -5.83 -0.22 -12.71
N GLY A 21 -5.78 1.05 -13.14
CA GLY A 21 -6.74 2.08 -12.74
C GLY A 21 -8.19 1.86 -13.21
N CYS A 22 -8.45 0.84 -14.04
CA CYS A 22 -9.78 0.52 -14.55
C CYS A 22 -10.47 -0.62 -13.77
N THR A 23 -9.76 -1.31 -12.88
CA THR A 23 -10.21 -2.58 -12.27
C THR A 23 -10.17 -2.59 -10.74
N ASN A 24 -9.58 -1.55 -10.13
CA ASN A 24 -9.53 -1.32 -8.69
C ASN A 24 -9.95 0.13 -8.37
N SER A 25 -9.31 1.00 -9.15
CA SER A 25 -9.37 2.46 -9.22
C SER A 25 -8.72 3.20 -8.05
N ARG A 26 -8.45 2.55 -6.92
CA ARG A 26 -7.50 3.06 -5.93
C ARG A 26 -6.06 2.63 -6.28
N ARG A 27 -5.10 3.47 -5.91
CA ARG A 27 -3.66 3.21 -6.03
C ARG A 27 -2.99 3.21 -4.66
N SER A 28 -3.50 2.38 -3.75
CA SER A 28 -3.03 2.32 -2.37
C SER A 28 -2.66 0.91 -1.98
N VAL A 29 -1.36 0.66 -1.78
CA VAL A 29 -0.88 -0.63 -1.25
C VAL A 29 -1.41 -0.90 0.17
N PHE A 30 -1.68 0.15 0.95
CA PHE A 30 -2.28 0.01 2.29
C PHE A 30 -3.71 -0.52 2.22
N GLU A 31 -4.50 -0.08 1.23
CA GLU A 31 -5.83 -0.64 0.98
C GLU A 31 -5.73 -2.10 0.49
N GLU A 32 -4.75 -2.43 -0.35
CA GLU A 32 -4.50 -3.82 -0.74
C GLU A 32 -4.10 -4.70 0.44
N MET A 33 -3.30 -4.18 1.38
CA MET A 33 -2.99 -4.89 2.62
C MET A 33 -4.27 -5.19 3.40
N ARG A 34 -5.09 -4.17 3.65
CA ARG A 34 -6.36 -4.34 4.37
C ARG A 34 -7.27 -5.34 3.66
N MET A 35 -7.40 -5.23 2.34
CA MET A 35 -8.24 -6.10 1.54
C MET A 35 -7.72 -7.54 1.57
N ALA A 36 -6.43 -7.78 1.32
CA ALA A 36 -5.85 -9.11 1.39
C ALA A 36 -6.09 -9.78 2.75
N ALA A 37 -5.93 -9.03 3.84
CA ALA A 37 -6.12 -9.53 5.20
C ALA A 37 -7.58 -9.92 5.49
N LEU A 38 -8.54 -9.00 5.25
CA LEU A 38 -9.95 -9.23 5.58
C LEU A 38 -10.56 -10.34 4.74
N LEU A 39 -10.22 -10.34 3.46
CA LEU A 39 -10.88 -11.15 2.47
C LEU A 39 -10.31 -12.60 2.55
N ALA A 40 -9.04 -12.78 2.94
CA ALA A 40 -8.49 -14.10 3.27
C ALA A 40 -9.17 -14.73 4.49
N LYS A 41 -9.39 -13.94 5.55
CA LYS A 41 -10.14 -14.38 6.73
C LYS A 41 -11.58 -14.74 6.42
N ALA A 42 -12.23 -13.97 5.54
CA ALA A 42 -13.58 -14.26 5.08
C ALA A 42 -13.64 -15.54 4.24
N ARG A 43 -12.68 -15.74 3.32
CA ARG A 43 -12.58 -16.97 2.50
C ARG A 43 -12.44 -18.21 3.37
N ASP A 44 -11.56 -18.16 4.36
CA ASP A 44 -11.19 -19.33 5.16
C ASP A 44 -12.09 -19.49 6.39
N ALA A 45 -13.04 -18.57 6.60
CA ALA A 45 -13.90 -18.49 7.78
C ALA A 45 -13.10 -18.53 9.10
N ASP A 46 -11.91 -17.93 9.11
CA ASP A 46 -10.95 -17.98 10.20
C ASP A 46 -10.31 -16.60 10.40
N ALA A 47 -10.55 -15.99 11.57
CA ALA A 47 -10.03 -14.67 11.91
C ALA A 47 -8.50 -14.63 12.03
N GLU A 48 -7.87 -15.80 12.20
CA GLU A 48 -6.42 -16.00 12.33
C GLU A 48 -5.78 -16.51 11.02
N ALA A 49 -6.53 -16.61 9.92
CA ALA A 49 -6.04 -17.13 8.64
C ALA A 49 -4.75 -16.44 8.15
N VAL A 50 -4.63 -15.13 8.40
CA VAL A 50 -3.43 -14.33 8.14
C VAL A 50 -3.23 -13.25 9.20
N THR A 51 -1.97 -12.98 9.54
CA THR A 51 -1.59 -11.93 10.50
C THR A 51 -1.33 -10.60 9.79
N ALA A 52 -1.39 -9.49 10.56
CA ALA A 52 -1.01 -8.17 10.04
C ALA A 52 0.45 -8.13 9.59
N GLU A 53 1.36 -8.80 10.32
CA GLU A 53 2.77 -8.88 9.98
C GLU A 53 3.00 -9.57 8.62
N GLN A 54 2.34 -10.71 8.38
CA GLN A 54 2.44 -11.42 7.10
C GLN A 54 2.01 -10.54 5.92
N VAL A 55 0.93 -9.78 6.10
CA VAL A 55 0.38 -8.88 5.09
C VAL A 55 1.25 -7.63 4.91
N LEU A 56 1.78 -7.07 5.99
CA LEU A 56 2.73 -5.96 5.94
C LEU A 56 3.99 -6.35 5.17
N LEU A 57 4.54 -7.54 5.44
CA LEU A 57 5.67 -8.09 4.69
C LEU A 57 5.34 -8.28 3.21
N ALA A 58 4.12 -8.76 2.88
CA ALA A 58 3.67 -8.91 1.51
C ALA A 58 3.62 -7.57 0.75
N GLY A 59 3.20 -6.49 1.41
CA GLY A 59 3.19 -5.15 0.80
C GLY A 59 4.52 -4.39 0.89
N THR A 60 5.57 -4.96 1.50
CA THR A 60 6.89 -4.32 1.66
C THR A 60 8.03 -5.26 1.26
N ALA A 61 8.67 -5.92 2.23
CA ALA A 61 9.88 -6.74 2.05
C ALA A 61 9.73 -7.81 0.96
N ARG A 62 8.60 -8.50 0.89
CA ARG A 62 8.37 -9.54 -0.13
C ARG A 62 8.24 -8.96 -1.53
N GLY A 63 7.75 -7.73 -1.67
CA GLY A 63 7.77 -7.03 -2.95
C GLY A 63 9.19 -6.81 -3.46
N GLY A 64 10.09 -6.32 -2.60
CA GLY A 64 11.51 -6.17 -2.92
C GLY A 64 12.18 -7.51 -3.29
N GLU A 65 11.91 -8.57 -2.52
CA GLU A 65 12.43 -9.91 -2.78
C GLU A 65 11.96 -10.48 -4.14
N VAL A 66 10.65 -10.40 -4.44
CA VAL A 66 10.08 -10.89 -5.70
C VAL A 66 10.62 -10.10 -6.89
N LEU A 67 10.86 -8.80 -6.74
CA LEU A 67 11.41 -7.94 -7.79
C LEU A 67 12.94 -7.98 -7.89
N GLY A 68 13.64 -8.63 -6.95
CA GLY A 68 15.10 -8.64 -6.90
C GLY A 68 15.72 -7.26 -6.62
N LEU A 69 15.02 -6.42 -5.85
CA LEU A 69 15.44 -5.06 -5.52
C LEU A 69 15.87 -4.96 -4.04
N PRO A 70 16.91 -4.18 -3.71
CA PRO A 70 17.34 -3.96 -2.32
C PRO A 70 16.43 -2.95 -1.61
N VAL A 71 15.13 -3.23 -1.53
CA VAL A 71 14.08 -2.36 -0.96
C VAL A 71 13.17 -3.13 0.00
N GLY A 72 12.26 -2.43 0.68
CA GLY A 72 11.23 -3.02 1.52
C GLY A 72 11.70 -3.48 2.91
N ARG A 73 12.96 -3.19 3.29
CA ARG A 73 13.51 -3.43 4.62
C ARG A 73 14.33 -2.23 5.10
N ILE A 74 14.26 -1.95 6.40
CA ILE A 74 15.13 -0.96 7.06
C ILE A 74 16.38 -1.70 7.56
N ALA A 75 17.39 -1.80 6.71
CA ALA A 75 18.66 -2.47 7.00
C ALA A 75 19.81 -1.89 6.17
N ALA A 76 21.04 -2.04 6.64
CA ALA A 76 22.21 -1.66 5.86
C ALA A 76 22.25 -2.42 4.52
N GLY A 77 22.60 -1.71 3.44
CA GLY A 77 22.62 -2.27 2.08
C GLY A 77 21.29 -2.17 1.32
N TYR A 78 20.21 -1.69 1.96
CA TYR A 78 18.93 -1.39 1.32
C TYR A 78 18.81 0.11 0.98
N LEU A 79 18.03 0.44 -0.06
CA LEU A 79 17.70 1.83 -0.39
C LEU A 79 16.87 2.46 0.72
N ALA A 80 17.04 3.77 0.91
CA ALA A 80 16.24 4.57 1.85
C ALA A 80 14.84 4.89 1.27
N ASP A 81 14.08 3.83 0.98
CA ASP A 81 12.68 3.88 0.57
C ASP A 81 11.81 3.79 1.82
N LEU A 82 11.32 4.92 2.31
CA LEU A 82 10.70 5.05 3.63
C LEU A 82 9.35 5.76 3.55
N VAL A 83 8.38 5.27 4.33
CA VAL A 83 7.13 5.96 4.62
C VAL A 83 7.13 6.32 6.09
N VAL A 84 6.99 7.61 6.40
CA VAL A 84 6.94 8.12 7.77
C VAL A 84 5.50 8.47 8.12
N LEU A 85 5.00 7.86 9.19
CA LEU A 85 3.63 8.02 9.64
C LEU A 85 3.55 8.94 10.88
N ASP A 86 2.52 9.77 10.92
CA ASP A 86 2.08 10.49 12.11
C ASP A 86 1.23 9.53 12.97
N LEU A 87 1.79 9.08 14.09
CA LEU A 87 1.10 8.16 15.00
C LEU A 87 0.00 8.85 15.82
N GLU A 88 -0.04 10.18 15.86
CA GLU A 88 -1.11 10.95 16.53
C GLU A 88 -2.34 11.13 15.61
N ALA A 89 -2.24 10.76 14.34
CA ALA A 89 -3.36 10.80 13.41
C ALA A 89 -4.54 9.97 13.96
N LEU A 90 -5.76 10.54 13.87
CA LEU A 90 -6.97 9.94 14.45
C LEU A 90 -7.23 8.52 13.95
N SER A 91 -6.88 8.20 12.70
CA SER A 91 -7.04 6.86 12.12
C SER A 91 -6.14 5.80 12.78
N LEU A 92 -5.06 6.23 13.46
CA LEU A 92 -4.14 5.35 14.17
C LEU A 92 -4.42 5.31 15.69
N GLN A 93 -5.45 6.02 16.16
CA GLN A 93 -5.84 6.06 17.56
C GLN A 93 -7.07 5.18 17.83
N PRO A 94 -7.13 4.46 18.98
CA PRO A 94 -6.09 4.36 20.01
C PRO A 94 -4.88 3.54 19.54
N ALA A 95 -3.72 3.82 20.15
CA ALA A 95 -2.48 3.12 19.81
C ALA A 95 -2.57 1.60 20.05
N GLY A 96 -2.04 0.82 19.10
CA GLY A 96 -1.95 -0.64 19.16
C GLY A 96 -0.56 -1.13 18.73
N THR A 97 -0.50 -2.28 18.09
CA THR A 97 0.72 -2.74 17.40
C THR A 97 0.83 -2.04 16.04
N ALA A 98 2.03 -1.59 15.67
CA ALA A 98 2.27 -0.84 14.44
C ALA A 98 1.76 -1.57 13.18
N GLU A 99 1.93 -2.89 13.11
CA GLU A 99 1.51 -3.70 11.96
C GLU A 99 -0.01 -3.68 11.80
N LYS A 100 -0.76 -3.81 12.90
CA LYS A 100 -2.24 -3.75 12.87
C LYS A 100 -2.72 -2.35 12.53
N GLN A 101 -2.06 -1.32 13.06
CA GLN A 101 -2.35 0.07 12.74
C GLN A 101 -2.17 0.32 11.23
N VAL A 102 -1.03 -0.08 10.66
CA VAL A 102 -0.74 0.07 9.22
C VAL A 102 -1.70 -0.74 8.35
N VAL A 103 -1.95 -2.01 8.67
CA VAL A 103 -2.73 -2.90 7.81
C VAL A 103 -4.23 -2.67 7.92
N TYR A 104 -4.77 -2.35 9.10
CA TYR A 104 -6.23 -2.30 9.30
C TYR A 104 -6.79 -0.89 9.47
N ALA A 105 -6.01 0.07 9.97
CA ALA A 105 -6.56 1.34 10.46
C ALA A 105 -6.06 2.57 9.69
N MET A 106 -4.84 2.54 9.18
CA MET A 106 -4.17 3.66 8.53
C MET A 106 -5.02 4.26 7.40
N GLN A 107 -5.11 5.58 7.40
CA GLN A 107 -5.62 6.37 6.29
C GLN A 107 -4.53 7.28 5.73
N PRO A 108 -4.60 7.70 4.44
CA PRO A 108 -3.53 8.46 3.78
C PRO A 108 -3.08 9.72 4.52
N GLU A 109 -3.97 10.35 5.29
CA GLU A 109 -3.69 11.56 6.08
C GLU A 109 -2.64 11.32 7.18
N ALA A 110 -2.43 10.07 7.59
CA ALA A 110 -1.37 9.72 8.53
C ALA A 110 0.03 9.73 7.87
N ILE A 111 0.14 9.80 6.54
CA ILE A 111 1.44 9.82 5.86
C ILE A 111 2.03 11.23 5.94
N ARG A 112 3.12 11.38 6.68
CA ARG A 112 3.80 12.67 6.83
C ARG A 112 4.89 12.89 5.79
N ARG A 113 5.71 11.87 5.54
CA ARG A 113 6.81 11.94 4.56
C ARG A 113 6.95 10.63 3.80
N VAL A 114 7.40 10.73 2.55
CA VAL A 114 7.80 9.58 1.75
C VAL A 114 9.15 9.88 1.11
N LEU A 115 10.08 8.96 1.25
CA LEU A 115 11.42 9.02 0.66
C LEU A 115 11.59 7.87 -0.32
N VAL A 116 12.26 8.12 -1.44
CA VAL A 116 12.67 7.11 -2.42
C VAL A 116 14.16 7.28 -2.66
N GLY A 117 14.98 6.28 -2.35
CA GLY A 117 16.43 6.38 -2.41
C GLY A 117 17.02 7.46 -1.49
N GLY A 118 16.30 7.83 -0.42
CA GLY A 118 16.68 8.91 0.50
C GLY A 118 16.23 10.31 0.04
N GLU A 119 15.63 10.41 -1.15
CA GLU A 119 15.14 11.65 -1.72
C GLU A 119 13.67 11.87 -1.34
N PRO A 120 13.29 13.01 -0.72
CA PRO A 120 11.90 13.25 -0.33
C PRO A 120 11.02 13.46 -1.57
N ILE A 121 9.92 12.71 -1.65
CA ILE A 121 8.90 12.87 -2.71
C ILE A 121 7.55 13.35 -2.17
N VAL A 122 7.31 13.17 -0.87
CA VAL A 122 6.18 13.73 -0.12
C VAL A 122 6.74 14.37 1.14
N GLU A 123 6.38 15.62 1.39
CA GLU A 123 6.66 16.32 2.63
C GLU A 123 5.36 16.93 3.18
N ASP A 124 5.19 16.81 4.48
CA ASP A 124 4.06 17.34 5.19
C ASP A 124 2.68 16.92 4.62
N GLY A 125 2.62 15.67 4.14
CA GLY A 125 1.43 15.08 3.52
C GLY A 125 1.16 15.54 2.09
N ARG A 126 2.10 16.27 1.46
CA ARG A 126 1.95 16.79 0.09
C ARG A 126 3.07 16.32 -0.83
N PRO A 127 2.78 15.94 -2.09
CA PRO A 127 3.82 15.67 -3.08
C PRO A 127 4.69 16.90 -3.33
N VAL A 128 6.01 16.74 -3.38
CA VAL A 128 6.97 17.86 -3.60
C VAL A 128 7.65 17.85 -4.96
N ARG A 129 7.41 16.80 -5.77
CA ARG A 129 8.03 16.65 -7.11
C ARG A 129 7.04 16.69 -8.27
N VAL A 130 5.77 16.94 -7.99
CA VAL A 130 4.72 17.01 -9.00
C VAL A 130 3.85 18.24 -8.78
N ASP A 131 3.47 18.88 -9.87
CA ASP A 131 2.46 19.93 -9.86
C ASP A 131 1.09 19.29 -10.05
N GLU A 132 0.28 19.29 -8.99
CA GLU A 132 -1.04 18.69 -9.04
C GLU A 132 -2.01 19.42 -9.99
N ASP A 133 -1.86 20.73 -10.16
CA ASP A 133 -2.72 21.50 -11.08
C ASP A 133 -2.36 21.20 -12.52
N ALA A 134 -1.07 21.01 -12.82
CA ALA A 134 -0.63 20.51 -14.11
C ALA A 134 -1.16 19.09 -14.38
N ILE A 135 -1.16 18.20 -13.37
CA ILE A 135 -1.76 16.85 -13.49
C ILE A 135 -3.26 16.95 -13.77
N ARG A 136 -3.99 17.80 -13.02
CA ARG A 136 -5.44 18.01 -13.22
C ARG A 136 -5.74 18.53 -14.62
N ALA A 137 -4.95 19.49 -15.11
CA ALA A 137 -5.08 20.03 -16.47
C ALA A 137 -4.82 18.96 -17.53
N GLU A 138 -3.79 18.12 -17.35
CA GLU A 138 -3.47 17.04 -18.27
C GLU A 138 -4.57 15.98 -18.30
N VAL A 139 -5.11 15.58 -17.14
CA VAL A 139 -6.24 14.66 -17.05
C VAL A 139 -7.45 15.21 -17.82
N ALA A 140 -7.78 16.50 -17.64
CA ALA A 140 -8.87 17.13 -18.37
C ALA A 140 -8.62 17.15 -19.89
N ARG A 141 -7.37 17.41 -20.31
CA ARG A 141 -6.97 17.42 -21.72
C ARG A 141 -7.12 16.05 -22.37
N VAL A 142 -6.63 14.98 -21.72
CA VAL A 142 -6.67 13.62 -22.30
C VAL A 142 -8.06 12.98 -22.24
N THR A 143 -8.94 13.45 -21.35
CA THR A 143 -10.32 12.94 -21.21
C THR A 143 -11.37 13.81 -21.89
N ALA A 144 -11.00 14.91 -22.57
CA ALA A 144 -11.94 15.86 -23.16
C ALA A 144 -12.97 15.26 -24.14
N GLY A 145 -12.64 14.14 -24.79
CA GLY A 145 -13.54 13.41 -25.69
C GLY A 145 -14.06 12.08 -25.12
N TRP A 146 -13.72 11.75 -23.86
CA TRP A 146 -14.17 10.51 -23.24
C TRP A 146 -15.61 10.66 -22.76
N ALA A 147 -16.48 9.77 -23.25
CA ALA A 147 -17.83 9.61 -22.75
C ALA A 147 -17.97 8.20 -22.14
N PRO A 148 -18.66 8.05 -21.00
CA PRO A 148 -19.00 6.72 -20.49
C PRO A 148 -19.86 5.99 -21.53
N PRO A 149 -19.74 4.65 -21.64
CA PRO A 149 -20.59 3.88 -22.54
C PRO A 149 -22.08 4.12 -22.23
N PRO A 150 -22.96 4.08 -23.25
CA PRO A 150 -24.40 4.19 -23.02
C PRO A 150 -24.85 3.11 -22.03
N ARG A 151 -25.76 3.49 -21.12
CA ARG A 151 -26.34 2.60 -20.10
C ARG A 151 -27.31 1.59 -20.71
#